data_AF-A0A497TBQ8-F1
#
_entry.id   AF-A0A497TBQ8-F1
#
_cell.length_a   1.000
_cell.length_b   1.000
_cell.length_c   1.000
_cell.angle_alpha   90.00
_cell.angle_beta   90.00
_cell.angle_gamma   90.00
#
_symmetry.space_group_name_H-M   'P 1'
#
loop_
_entity.id
_entity.type
_entity.pdbx_description
1 polymer ?
#
loop_
_entity_poly.entity_id
_entity_poly.type
_entity_poly.pdbx_seq_one_letter_code
_entity_poly.pdbx_strand_id
1 'polypeptide(L)' 'MNGEIDKLILKVLKEQGPMTTYQLAKITGLSWATVNVHCYKLKLEGQLYGELKKTISEKKMLWSLKTQNKEGK' A
#
# COMPACT_ATOMS: atom_id res chain seq x y z
N MET A 1 3.02 17.58 -0.41
CA MET A 1 4.46 17.20 -0.43
C MET A 1 4.59 15.95 0.42
N ASN A 2 5.18 14.87 -0.10
CA ASN A 2 5.16 13.57 0.57
C ASN A 2 6.22 13.51 1.69
N GLY A 3 5.81 13.00 2.87
CA GLY A 3 6.72 12.78 3.99
C GLY A 3 7.68 11.61 3.72
N GLU A 4 8.67 11.43 4.58
CA GLU A 4 9.66 10.34 4.42
C GLU A 4 9.01 8.95 4.46
N ILE A 5 8.03 8.75 5.34
CA ILE A 5 7.25 7.50 5.42
C ILE A 5 6.48 7.24 4.12
N ASP A 6 5.86 8.27 3.55
CA ASP A 6 5.12 8.17 2.29
C ASP A 6 6.05 7.71 1.15
N LYS A 7 7.23 8.34 1.06
CA LYS A 7 8.26 8.00 0.06
C LYS A 7 8.75 6.56 0.24
N LEU A 8 8.96 6.13 1.48
CA LEU A 8 9.38 4.77 1.78
C LEU A 8 8.35 3.73 1.35
N ILE A 9 7.07 3.94 1.67
CA ILE A 9 5.97 3.04 1.26
C ILE A 9 5.88 2.95 -0.26
N LEU A 10 5.92 4.09 -0.96
CA LEU A 10 5.89 4.13 -2.42
C LEU A 10 7.09 3.41 -3.04
N LYS A 11 8.29 3.56 -2.45
CA LYS A 11 9.50 2.87 -2.91
C LYS A 11 9.34 1.35 -2.79
N VAL A 12 8.91 0.85 -1.62
CA VAL A 12 8.70 -0.59 -1.41
C VAL A 12 7.69 -1.17 -2.39
N LEU A 13 6.55 -0.50 -2.60
CA LEU A 13 5.54 -0.94 -3.56
C LEU A 13 6.03 -0.89 -5.01
N LYS A 14 6.92 0.05 -5.34
CA LYS A 14 7.54 0.13 -6.66
C LYS A 14 8.50 -1.03 -6.92
N GLU A 15 9.28 -1.41 -5.90
CA GLU A 15 10.33 -2.43 -6.02
C GLU A 15 9.78 -3.86 -5.89
N GLN A 16 8.82 -4.08 -4.99
CA GLN A 16 8.32 -5.42 -4.65
C GLN A 16 6.88 -5.70 -5.12
N GLY A 17 6.18 -4.68 -5.63
CA GLY A 17 4.83 -4.81 -6.14
C GLY A 17 3.73 -4.80 -5.06
N PRO A 18 2.49 -5.16 -5.45
CA PRO A 18 1.32 -5.06 -4.58
C PRO A 18 1.40 -5.93 -3.34
N MET A 19 1.06 -5.39 -2.18
CA MET A 19 1.15 -6.12 -0.91
C MET A 19 0.22 -5.56 0.18
N THR A 20 0.07 -6.32 1.26
CA THR A 20 -0.78 -5.95 2.39
C THR A 20 -0.09 -4.95 3.32
N THR A 21 -0.87 -4.22 4.12
CA THR A 21 -0.34 -3.34 5.19
C THR A 21 0.63 -4.08 6.11
N TYR A 22 0.35 -5.35 6.41
CA TYR A 22 1.21 -6.17 7.26
C TYR A 22 2.58 -6.45 6.63
N GLN A 23 2.62 -6.76 5.33
CA GLN A 23 3.87 -6.96 4.61
C GLN A 23 4.67 -5.65 4.53
N LEU A 24 4.00 -4.53 4.25
CA LEU A 24 4.64 -3.21 4.27
C LEU A 24 5.24 -2.88 5.63
N ALA A 25 4.50 -3.10 6.72
CA ALA A 25 5.00 -2.88 8.08
C ALA A 25 6.25 -3.72 8.37
N LYS A 26 6.25 -5.00 7.98
CA LYS A 26 7.41 -5.88 8.11
C LYS A 26 8.63 -5.40 7.32
N ILE A 27 8.44 -4.98 6.07
CA ILE A 27 9.55 -4.58 5.19
C ILE A 27 10.12 -3.22 5.60
N THR A 28 9.24 -2.28 5.96
CA THR A 28 9.64 -0.91 6.34
C THR A 28 10.14 -0.79 7.77
N GLY A 29 9.89 -1.80 8.62
CA GLY A 29 10.18 -1.74 10.06
C GLY A 29 9.26 -0.79 10.83
N LEU A 30 8.20 -0.27 10.20
CA LEU A 30 7.24 0.64 10.80
C LEU A 30 6.10 -0.10 11.49
N SER A 31 5.42 0.57 12.43
CA SER A 31 4.21 0.01 13.04
C SER A 31 3.11 -0.18 11.99
N TRP A 32 2.29 -1.22 12.16
CA TRP A 32 1.17 -1.47 11.26
C TRP A 32 0.21 -0.26 11.17
N ALA A 33 -0.09 0.38 12.32
CA ALA A 33 -0.97 1.53 12.37
C ALA A 33 -0.42 2.73 11.59
N THR A 34 0.88 3.01 11.72
CA THR A 34 1.57 4.05 10.95
C THR A 34 1.44 3.78 9.45
N VAL A 35 1.83 2.59 9.00
CA VAL A 35 1.73 2.22 7.58
C VAL A 35 0.29 2.34 7.08
N ASN A 36 -0.68 1.86 7.86
CA ASN A 36 -2.09 1.90 7.48
C ASN A 36 -2.56 3.34 7.23
N VAL A 37 -2.32 4.26 8.17
CA VAL A 37 -2.69 5.68 8.03
C VAL A 37 -2.07 6.29 6.79
N HIS A 38 -0.77 6.04 6.56
CA HIS A 38 -0.07 6.57 5.39
C HIS A 38 -0.56 5.95 4.07
N CYS A 39 -0.89 4.66 4.02
CA CYS A 39 -1.49 4.05 2.83
C CYS A 39 -2.85 4.67 2.48
N TYR A 40 -3.71 4.91 3.47
CA TYR A 40 -4.99 5.58 3.24
C TYR A 40 -4.82 7.04 2.81
N LYS A 41 -3.88 7.78 3.41
CA LYS A 41 -3.50 9.12 2.94
C LYS A 41 -3.09 9.10 1.46
N LEU A 42 -2.14 8.23 1.10
CA LEU A 42 -1.64 8.10 -0.27
C LEU A 42 -2.72 7.64 -1.27
N LYS A 43 -3.72 6.88 -0.81
CA LYS A 43 -4.90 6.52 -1.60
C LYS A 43 -5.78 7.75 -1.88
N LEU A 44 -6.04 8.59 -0.88
CA LEU A 44 -6.80 9.83 -1.04
C LEU A 44 -6.08 10.82 -1.96
N GLU A 45 -4.75 10.86 -1.91
CA GLU A 45 -3.90 11.64 -2.82
C GLU A 45 -3.79 11.02 -4.23
N GLY A 46 -4.41 9.84 -4.45
CA GLY A 46 -4.45 9.18 -5.74
C GLY A 46 -3.12 8.59 -6.20
N GLN A 47 -2.20 8.29 -5.27
CA GLN A 47 -0.93 7.63 -5.58
C GLN A 47 -1.01 6.12 -5.44
N LEU A 48 -1.85 5.63 -4.51
CA LEU A 48 -2.13 4.21 -4.31
C LEU A 48 -3.55 3.83 -4.73
N TYR A 49 -3.70 2.57 -5.12
CA TYR A 49 -4.97 1.87 -5.15
C TYR A 49 -5.00 0.86 -4.00
N GLY A 50 -6.16 0.70 -3.39
CA GLY A 50 -6.38 -0.24 -2.29
C GLY A 50 -7.61 -1.08 -2.56
N GLU A 51 -7.43 -2.39 -2.64
CA GLU A 51 -8.48 -3.38 -2.86
C GLU A 51 -8.63 -4.34 -1.67
N LEU A 52 -9.87 -4.70 -1.36
CA LEU A 52 -10.14 -5.75 -0.39
C LEU A 52 -10.09 -7.10 -1.09
N LYS A 53 -9.00 -7.85 -0.87
CA LYS A 53 -8.87 -9.21 -1.36
C LYS A 53 -9.48 -10.17 -0.35
N LYS A 54 -10.48 -10.94 -0.80
CA LYS A 54 -11.12 -11.97 0.02
C LYS A 54 -10.23 -13.21 0.00
N THR A 55 -9.71 -13.59 1.16
CA THR A 55 -9.08 -14.91 1.36
C THR A 55 -10.12 -15.87 1.94
N ILE A 56 -9.77 -17.15 2.01
CA ILE A 56 -10.65 -18.21 2.54
C ILE A 56 -11.12 -17.89 3.97
N SER A 57 -10.27 -17.22 4.76
CA SER A 57 -10.56 -16.96 6.18
C SER A 57 -10.83 -15.48 6.50
N GLU A 58 -10.31 -14.53 5.73
CA GLU A 58 -10.40 -13.10 6.06
C GLU A 58 -10.37 -12.18 4.83
N LYS A 59 -10.89 -10.95 4.97
CA LYS A 59 -10.70 -9.88 3.99
C LYS A 59 -9.43 -9.10 4.35
N LYS A 60 -8.48 -9.00 3.43
CA LYS A 60 -7.23 -8.24 3.61
C LYS A 60 -7.15 -7.11 2.60
N MET A 61 -6.69 -5.93 3.04
CA MET A 61 -6.42 -4.82 2.16
C MET A 61 -5.09 -5.04 1.45
N LEU A 62 -5.10 -5.02 0.11
CA LEU A 62 -3.93 -5.08 -0.75
C LEU A 62 -3.72 -3.69 -1.36
N TRP A 63 -2.49 -3.19 -1.30
CA TRP A 63 -2.10 -1.88 -1.79
C TRP A 63 -1.21 -2.03 -3.03
N SER A 64 -1.47 -1.23 -4.06
CA SER A 64 -0.68 -1.17 -5.28
C SER A 64 -0.47 0.28 -5.73
N LEU A 65 0.58 0.53 -6.51
CA LEU A 65 0.75 1.85 -7.15
C LEU A 65 -0.35 2.07 -8.18
N LYS A 66 -0.93 3.26 -8.22
CA LYS A 66 -2.01 3.57 -9.18
C LYS A 66 -1.57 3.40 -10.64
N THR A 67 -0.30 3.62 -10.95
CA THR A 67 0.27 3.44 -12.30
C THR A 67 0.33 1.98 -12.74
N GLN A 68 0.41 1.03 -11.80
CA GLN A 68 0.41 -0.41 -12.07
C GLN A 68 -1.00 -0.97 -12.31
N ASN A 69 -2.05 -0.15 -12.16
CA ASN A 69 -3.45 -0.59 -12.30
C ASN A 69 -4.13 -0.06 -13.58
N LYS A 70 -3.34 0.45 -14.55
CA LYS A 70 -3.84 0.88 -15.87
C LYS A 70 -4.04 -0.27 -16.88
N GLU A 71 -3.85 -1.53 -16.49
CA GLU A 71 -4.09 -2.71 -17.33
C GLU A 71 -5.39 -3.46 -16.99
N GLY A 72 -6.39 -2.76 -16.43
CA GLY A 72 -7.76 -3.26 -16.34
C GLY A 72 -8.65 -2.48 -17.31
N LYS A 73 -8.57 -2.82 -18.60
CA LYS A 73 -9.46 -2.35 -19.65
C LYS A 73 -10.82 -3.05 -19.57
#